data_AF-A0A7S0L6T2-F1
#
_entry.id   AF-A0A7S0L6T2-F1
#
_cell.length_a   1.000
_cell.length_b   1.000
_cell.length_c   1.000
_cell.angle_alpha   90.00
_cell.angle_beta   90.00
_cell.angle_gamma   90.00
#
_symmetry.space_group_name_H-M   'P 1'
#
loop_
_entity.id
_entity.type
_entity.pdbx_description
1 polymer ?
#
loop_
_entity_poly.entity_id
_entity_poly.type
_entity_poly.pdbx_seq_one_letter_code
_entity_poly.pdbx_strand_id
1 'polypeptide(L)'
;DRVTGPMERQLNLACTAAKAAWKAAPNDVALKTAYLASKAAFTAHRAAPGAGKRKKESGVELKCSDYVPKRSRQPEQSERRNKEEEPAAAIYKDAHDSDDDTDGAPRRTWTCSLCTVTISMVDPRSKALHEKGKAHIRRLKAQAASVAEAMAEAKALVSTPDASAPSLAKAEKKRQPEKKIEFVCKLCSCTVAGTARKAHEAGAKHNLLLEQLLELEDTIKLGDWVCAGRPGARHRVSCNYNTKDVCARDDCENVRAQGLQYEEAVRWIRHAKRRHAVADRAASRRRPAIATSEEQTLSCKCGASFAFSIRQQKSFAEKGFAVPARCPTCRANAREAKM
;
A
#
# COMPACT_ATOMS: atom_id res chain seq x y z
N ASP A 1 21.62 33.41 28.56
CA ASP A 1 22.53 32.24 28.53
C ASP A 1 22.13 31.19 27.49
N ARG A 2 22.88 31.10 26.38
CA ARG A 2 22.70 30.15 25.26
C ARG A 2 23.74 29.01 25.32
N VAL A 3 23.92 28.38 26.49
CA VAL A 3 25.08 27.49 26.75
C VAL A 3 24.89 26.05 26.24
N THR A 4 23.70 25.65 25.76
CA THR A 4 23.47 24.28 25.26
C THR A 4 23.90 24.04 23.81
N GLY A 5 24.17 25.10 23.03
CA GLY A 5 24.57 25.01 21.62
C GLY A 5 25.97 24.42 21.33
N PRO A 6 27.05 24.79 22.07
CA PRO A 6 28.40 24.32 21.74
C PRO A 6 28.58 22.80 21.97
N MET A 7 27.99 22.25 23.04
CA MET A 7 28.13 20.83 23.37
C MET A 7 27.40 19.92 22.38
N GLU A 8 26.17 20.28 21.96
CA GLU A 8 25.45 19.52 20.94
C GLU A 8 26.20 19.51 19.60
N ARG A 9 26.78 20.65 19.21
CA ARG A 9 27.58 20.76 17.98
C ARG A 9 28.83 19.88 18.06
N GLN A 10 29.51 19.86 19.19
CA GLN A 10 30.71 19.03 19.39
C GLN A 10 30.39 17.53 19.34
N LEU A 11 29.30 17.09 19.99
CA LEU A 11 28.87 15.69 19.95
C LEU A 11 28.41 15.25 18.54
N ASN A 12 27.77 16.13 17.79
CA ASN A 12 27.41 15.86 16.39
C ASN A 12 28.65 15.75 15.49
N LEU A 13 29.63 16.65 15.65
CA LEU A 13 30.90 16.57 14.93
C LEU A 13 31.67 15.28 15.24
N ALA A 14 31.73 14.86 16.51
CA ALA A 14 32.35 13.60 16.89
C ALA A 14 31.63 12.38 16.28
N CYS A 15 30.29 12.36 16.31
CA CYS A 15 29.49 11.29 15.71
C CYS A 15 29.67 11.20 14.19
N THR A 16 29.72 12.34 13.49
CA THR A 16 29.91 12.39 12.03
C THR A 16 31.33 11.97 11.63
N ALA A 17 32.36 12.40 12.37
CA ALA A 17 33.74 11.97 12.15
C ALA A 17 33.93 10.46 12.36
N ALA A 18 33.40 9.91 13.46
CA ALA A 18 33.47 8.47 13.74
C ALA A 18 32.72 7.64 12.68
N LYS A 19 31.59 8.14 12.17
CA LYS A 19 30.86 7.51 11.07
C LYS A 19 31.65 7.51 9.76
N ALA A 20 32.36 8.60 9.46
CA ALA A 20 33.22 8.69 8.28
C ALA A 20 34.39 7.70 8.37
N ALA A 21 35.05 7.61 9.53
CA ALA A 21 36.14 6.66 9.77
C ALA A 21 35.69 5.20 9.61
N TRP A 22 34.57 4.80 10.22
CA TRP A 22 34.03 3.44 10.06
C TRP A 22 33.64 3.13 8.60
N LYS A 23 33.11 4.11 7.86
CA LYS A 23 32.81 3.92 6.43
C LYS A 23 34.06 3.70 5.58
N ALA A 24 35.20 4.29 5.95
CA ALA A 24 36.46 4.10 5.25
C ALA A 24 37.05 2.69 5.47
N ALA A 25 36.78 2.08 6.64
CA ALA A 25 37.22 0.72 6.98
C ALA A 25 36.10 -0.06 7.68
N PRO A 26 35.15 -0.66 6.92
CA PRO A 26 33.94 -1.25 7.48
C PRO A 26 34.17 -2.51 8.32
N ASN A 27 35.31 -3.19 8.10
CA ASN A 27 35.70 -4.41 8.81
C ASN A 27 36.44 -4.13 10.13
N ASP A 28 36.80 -2.88 10.42
CA ASP A 28 37.46 -2.51 11.66
C ASP A 28 36.43 -2.41 12.81
N VAL A 29 36.52 -3.37 13.73
CA VAL A 29 35.63 -3.49 14.89
C VAL A 29 35.81 -2.32 15.87
N ALA A 30 37.03 -1.78 15.98
CA ALA A 30 37.31 -0.65 16.87
C ALA A 30 36.63 0.63 16.35
N LEU A 31 36.70 0.90 15.04
CA LEU A 31 36.03 2.05 14.43
C LEU A 31 34.49 1.96 14.53
N LYS A 32 33.94 0.75 14.35
CA LYS A 32 32.50 0.51 14.55
C LYS A 32 32.09 0.80 15.99
N THR A 33 32.89 0.36 16.96
CA THR A 33 32.64 0.58 18.40
C THR A 33 32.71 2.07 18.75
N ALA A 34 33.70 2.79 18.22
CA ALA A 34 33.84 4.24 18.41
C ALA A 34 32.65 5.03 17.82
N TYR A 35 32.14 4.63 16.66
CA TYR A 35 30.93 5.21 16.08
C TYR A 35 29.70 4.98 16.96
N LEU A 36 29.48 3.74 17.44
CA LEU A 36 28.35 3.42 18.30
C LEU A 36 28.41 4.19 19.63
N ALA A 37 29.58 4.32 20.25
CA ALA A 37 29.79 5.12 21.45
C ALA A 37 29.46 6.60 21.21
N SER A 38 29.98 7.19 20.12
CA SER A 38 29.72 8.58 19.75
C SER A 38 28.23 8.84 19.46
N LYS A 39 27.55 7.88 18.81
CA LYS A 39 26.11 7.92 18.55
C LYS A 39 25.31 7.87 19.85
N ALA A 40 25.68 6.98 20.78
CA ALA A 40 25.03 6.85 22.08
C ALA A 40 25.13 8.15 22.90
N ALA A 41 26.32 8.77 22.94
CA ALA A 41 26.55 10.05 23.61
C ALA A 41 25.68 11.18 23.03
N PHE A 42 25.59 11.28 21.70
CA PHE A 42 24.71 12.27 21.05
C PHE A 42 23.23 12.04 21.35
N THR A 43 22.77 10.77 21.35
CA THR A 43 21.38 10.45 21.69
C THR A 43 21.07 10.73 23.16
N ALA A 44 21.98 10.43 24.07
CA ALA A 44 21.83 10.69 25.50
C ALA A 44 21.72 12.20 25.77
N HIS A 45 22.56 13.02 25.13
CA HIS A 45 22.49 14.47 25.24
C HIS A 45 21.13 15.02 24.75
N ARG A 46 20.57 14.48 23.65
CA ARG A 46 19.25 14.89 23.16
C ARG A 46 18.08 14.42 24.03
N ALA A 47 18.25 13.30 24.73
CA ALA A 47 17.24 12.76 25.63
C ALA A 47 17.24 13.45 27.00
N ALA A 48 18.31 14.17 27.36
CA ALA A 48 18.43 14.85 28.63
C ALA A 48 17.30 15.91 28.80
N PRO A 49 16.57 15.90 29.93
CA PRO A 49 15.52 16.88 30.19
C PRO A 49 16.13 18.29 30.22
N GLY A 50 15.69 19.15 29.29
CA GLY A 50 16.21 20.51 29.11
C GLY A 50 16.92 20.75 27.78
N ALA A 51 17.33 19.70 27.05
CA ALA A 51 18.07 19.83 25.79
C ALA A 51 17.22 20.25 24.57
N GLY A 52 15.88 20.28 24.67
CA GLY A 52 15.01 20.29 23.48
C GLY A 52 13.85 21.28 23.43
N LYS A 53 13.58 22.08 24.47
CA LYS A 53 12.51 23.08 24.38
C LYS A 53 13.06 24.39 23.80
N ARG A 54 13.38 24.39 22.49
CA ARG A 54 13.39 25.64 21.74
C ARG A 54 11.96 26.19 21.79
N LYS A 55 11.72 27.13 22.70
CA LYS A 55 10.50 27.95 22.71
C LYS A 55 10.40 28.51 21.30
N LYS A 56 9.31 28.16 20.60
CA LYS A 56 9.03 28.60 19.23
C LYS A 56 8.68 30.08 19.33
N GLU A 57 9.69 30.92 19.55
CA GLU A 57 9.54 32.37 19.55
C GLU A 57 9.18 32.78 18.13
N SER A 58 8.03 33.43 18.04
CA SER A 58 7.39 33.94 16.85
C SER A 58 8.32 34.88 16.09
N GLY A 59 8.52 34.56 14.81
CA GLY A 59 8.66 35.53 13.72
C GLY A 59 9.70 36.63 13.88
N VAL A 60 10.93 36.35 13.45
CA VAL A 60 11.73 37.32 12.69
C VAL A 60 12.42 36.55 11.57
N GLU A 61 11.94 36.76 10.35
CA GLU A 61 12.49 36.22 9.12
C GLU A 61 13.80 36.97 8.79
N LEU A 62 14.93 36.47 9.28
CA LEU A 62 16.25 36.91 8.83
C LEU A 62 16.53 36.29 7.47
N LYS A 63 16.37 37.07 6.40
CA LYS A 63 16.89 36.76 5.06
C LYS A 63 18.42 36.74 5.13
N CYS A 64 19.01 35.56 5.08
CA CYS A 64 20.41 35.40 4.66
C CYS A 64 20.42 35.34 3.13
N SER A 65 20.66 36.49 2.50
CA SER A 65 21.31 36.51 1.20
C SER A 65 22.77 36.10 1.38
N ASP A 66 23.32 35.59 0.29
CA ASP A 66 24.74 35.47 -0.02
C ASP A 66 25.44 34.13 0.24
N TYR A 67 25.81 33.56 -0.92
CA TYR A 67 27.00 32.76 -1.19
C TYR A 67 26.91 31.22 -1.07
N VAL A 68 26.61 30.58 -2.21
CA VAL A 68 27.04 29.21 -2.53
C VAL A 68 27.79 29.24 -3.87
N PRO A 69 29.07 28.83 -3.93
CA PRO A 69 29.78 28.72 -5.20
C PRO A 69 29.25 27.50 -5.97
N LYS A 70 28.82 27.74 -7.22
CA LYS A 70 28.43 26.72 -8.19
C LYS A 70 29.61 25.78 -8.45
N ARG A 71 29.50 24.51 -8.04
CA ARG A 71 30.35 23.43 -8.59
C ARG A 71 29.82 23.06 -9.98
N SER A 72 30.62 23.34 -11.00
CA SER A 72 30.43 22.88 -12.37
C SER A 72 30.42 21.35 -12.42
N ARG A 73 29.30 20.78 -12.88
CA ARG A 73 29.15 19.36 -13.20
C ARG A 73 29.72 19.14 -14.60
N GLN A 74 30.81 18.37 -14.74
CA GLN A 74 31.27 17.92 -16.04
C GLN A 74 30.43 16.72 -16.53
N PRO A 75 29.98 16.69 -17.80
CA PRO A 75 29.27 15.56 -18.38
C PRO A 75 30.15 14.86 -19.42
N GLU A 76 30.95 13.84 -19.06
CA GLU A 76 31.77 13.13 -20.08
C GLU A 76 32.05 11.62 -19.84
N GLN A 77 31.25 10.89 -19.06
CA GLN A 77 31.53 9.45 -18.86
C GLN A 77 30.36 8.46 -19.04
N SER A 78 29.12 8.90 -19.25
CA SER A 78 27.99 7.96 -19.38
C SER A 78 27.68 7.51 -20.82
N GLU A 79 28.20 8.16 -21.86
CA GLU A 79 27.86 7.83 -23.26
C GLU A 79 28.83 6.85 -23.94
N ARG A 80 30.01 6.58 -23.37
CA ARG A 80 30.97 5.62 -23.94
C ARG A 80 30.70 4.15 -23.57
N ARG A 81 29.76 3.85 -22.67
CA ARG A 81 29.51 2.48 -22.21
C ARG A 81 28.38 1.74 -22.93
N ASN A 82 27.63 2.42 -23.79
CA ASN A 82 26.45 1.83 -24.48
C ASN A 82 26.68 1.52 -25.97
N LYS A 83 27.94 1.44 -26.44
CA LYS A 83 28.23 1.29 -27.89
C LYS A 83 28.99 0.02 -28.28
N GLU A 84 29.27 -0.91 -27.37
CA GLU A 84 30.12 -2.08 -27.68
C GLU A 84 29.54 -3.46 -27.32
N GLU A 85 28.24 -3.58 -26.99
CA GLU A 85 27.62 -4.90 -26.72
C GLU A 85 26.43 -5.18 -27.66
N GLU A 86 26.71 -5.51 -28.92
CA GLU A 86 25.99 -6.46 -29.79
C GLU A 86 26.88 -6.73 -31.03
N PRO A 87 27.00 -7.98 -31.55
CA PRO A 87 25.90 -8.92 -31.77
C PRO A 87 26.20 -10.41 -31.45
N ALA A 88 25.31 -11.07 -30.70
CA ALA A 88 25.30 -12.53 -30.54
C ALA A 88 23.87 -13.13 -30.63
N ALA A 89 22.97 -12.48 -31.38
CA ALA A 89 21.57 -12.87 -31.50
C ALA A 89 21.21 -13.49 -32.88
N ALA A 90 22.14 -14.24 -33.49
CA ALA A 90 21.95 -14.77 -34.84
C ALA A 90 22.34 -16.25 -35.02
N ILE A 91 22.08 -17.13 -34.04
CA ILE A 91 22.12 -18.59 -34.24
C ILE A 91 21.15 -19.23 -33.24
N TYR A 92 19.85 -19.32 -33.55
CA TYR A 92 18.87 -20.30 -32.98
C TYR A 92 17.47 -20.05 -33.58
N LYS A 93 17.39 -20.01 -34.91
CA LYS A 93 16.13 -20.13 -35.65
C LYS A 93 16.42 -21.16 -36.74
N ASP A 94 16.11 -22.42 -36.45
CA ASP A 94 15.92 -23.53 -37.40
C ASP A 94 16.03 -24.86 -36.63
N ALA A 95 14.98 -25.17 -35.87
CA ALA A 95 14.61 -26.53 -35.44
C ALA A 95 13.42 -26.44 -34.48
N HIS A 96 12.20 -26.31 -35.01
CA HIS A 96 10.99 -26.95 -34.46
C HIS A 96 9.76 -26.48 -35.25
N ASP A 97 9.58 -27.07 -36.43
CA ASP A 97 8.29 -27.22 -37.09
C ASP A 97 8.24 -28.66 -37.60
N SER A 98 7.84 -29.56 -36.70
CA SER A 98 7.37 -30.90 -37.05
C SER A 98 6.23 -31.20 -36.09
N ASP A 99 5.06 -30.68 -36.45
CA ASP A 99 3.77 -31.11 -35.91
C ASP A 99 3.55 -32.57 -36.30
N ASP A 100 4.11 -33.47 -35.50
CA ASP A 100 3.84 -34.89 -35.55
C ASP A 100 2.90 -35.21 -34.38
N ASP A 101 1.60 -35.24 -34.70
CA ASP A 101 0.46 -35.64 -33.87
C ASP A 101 0.57 -37.10 -33.44
N THR A 102 1.58 -37.41 -32.63
CA THR A 102 1.75 -38.72 -32.00
C THR A 102 1.12 -38.70 -30.60
N ASP A 103 -0.09 -39.25 -30.54
CA ASP A 103 -0.73 -39.90 -29.39
C ASP A 103 -0.31 -39.46 -27.98
N GLY A 104 -1.05 -38.49 -27.43
CA GLY A 104 -1.81 -38.61 -26.15
C GLY A 104 -1.12 -39.05 -24.86
N ALA A 105 0.19 -39.30 -24.82
CA ALA A 105 0.86 -39.70 -23.59
C ALA A 105 1.02 -38.48 -22.67
N PRO A 106 0.56 -38.54 -21.39
CA PRO A 106 0.67 -37.42 -20.48
C PRO A 106 2.15 -37.04 -20.29
N ARG A 107 2.51 -35.81 -20.70
CA ARG A 107 3.86 -35.27 -20.50
C ARG A 107 4.21 -35.40 -19.01
N ARG A 108 5.29 -36.14 -18.72
CA ARG A 108 5.75 -36.32 -17.35
C ARG A 108 6.16 -34.96 -16.79
N THR A 109 5.48 -34.54 -15.73
CA THR A 109 5.82 -33.33 -14.99
C THR A 109 6.41 -33.71 -13.63
N TRP A 110 7.32 -32.88 -13.11
CA TRP A 110 7.87 -33.02 -11.77
C TRP A 110 7.62 -31.75 -10.99
N THR A 111 7.11 -31.89 -9.77
CA THR A 111 6.84 -30.77 -8.88
C THR A 111 7.81 -30.80 -7.71
N CYS A 112 8.56 -29.72 -7.51
CA CYS A 112 9.44 -29.57 -6.37
C CYS A 112 8.61 -29.40 -5.08
N SER A 113 8.77 -30.28 -4.10
CA SER A 113 8.05 -30.20 -2.81
C SER A 113 8.39 -28.96 -1.98
N LEU A 114 9.60 -28.40 -2.13
CA LEU A 114 10.03 -27.20 -1.42
C LEU A 114 9.56 -25.91 -2.09
N CYS A 115 9.51 -25.93 -3.43
CA CYS A 115 9.28 -24.72 -4.20
C CYS A 115 7.86 -24.61 -4.77
N THR A 116 7.12 -25.72 -4.81
CA THR A 116 5.86 -25.93 -5.52
C THR A 116 5.91 -25.60 -7.01
N VAL A 117 7.12 -25.50 -7.58
CA VAL A 117 7.35 -25.25 -9.00
C VAL A 117 7.21 -26.57 -9.75
N THR A 118 6.32 -26.58 -10.74
CA THR A 118 6.12 -27.71 -11.67
C THR A 118 6.98 -27.50 -12.90
N ILE A 119 7.83 -28.48 -13.22
CA ILE A 119 8.73 -28.48 -14.38
C ILE A 119 8.32 -29.62 -15.30
N SER A 120 8.20 -29.34 -16.59
CA SER A 120 8.01 -30.38 -17.61
C SER A 120 9.31 -31.19 -17.74
N MET A 121 9.26 -32.51 -17.54
CA MET A 121 10.44 -33.39 -17.59
C MET A 121 10.86 -33.74 -19.02
N VAL A 122 10.63 -32.85 -19.99
CA VAL A 122 11.14 -33.01 -21.35
C VAL A 122 12.68 -32.97 -21.36
N ASP A 123 13.29 -32.22 -20.44
CA ASP A 123 14.75 -32.19 -20.25
C ASP A 123 15.13 -32.50 -18.79
N PRO A 124 15.86 -33.60 -18.51
CA PRO A 124 16.34 -33.93 -17.16
C PRO A 124 17.26 -32.85 -16.55
N ARG A 125 17.87 -31.98 -17.36
CA ARG A 125 18.70 -30.86 -16.87
C ARG A 125 17.88 -29.78 -16.17
N SER A 126 16.61 -29.61 -16.54
CA SER A 126 15.74 -28.58 -15.97
C SER A 126 15.51 -28.80 -14.46
N LYS A 127 15.38 -30.06 -14.03
CA LYS A 127 15.31 -30.42 -12.61
C LYS A 127 16.61 -30.05 -11.88
N ALA A 128 17.76 -30.45 -12.42
CA ALA A 128 19.05 -30.18 -11.81
C ALA A 128 19.36 -28.67 -11.73
N LEU A 129 18.96 -27.90 -12.74
CA LEU A 129 19.12 -26.45 -12.77
C LEU A 129 18.24 -25.78 -11.70
N HIS A 130 17.02 -26.28 -11.51
CA HIS A 130 16.12 -25.81 -10.44
C HIS A 130 16.70 -26.09 -9.05
N GLU A 131 17.16 -27.32 -8.80
CA GLU A 131 17.75 -27.71 -7.50
C GLU A 131 19.02 -26.93 -7.16
N LYS A 132 19.83 -26.58 -8.17
CA LYS A 132 21.02 -25.71 -8.03
C LYS A 132 20.69 -24.22 -7.97
N GLY A 133 19.44 -23.83 -8.22
CA GLY A 133 19.00 -22.44 -8.25
C GLY A 133 19.13 -21.77 -6.88
N LYS A 134 19.64 -20.52 -6.85
CA LYS A 134 19.82 -19.74 -5.60
C LYS A 134 18.52 -19.63 -4.78
N ALA A 135 17.37 -19.53 -5.45
CA ALA A 135 16.06 -19.47 -4.79
C ALA A 135 15.70 -20.79 -4.08
N HIS A 136 15.94 -21.93 -4.74
CA HIS A 136 15.72 -23.26 -4.17
C HIS A 136 16.63 -23.49 -2.96
N ILE A 137 17.93 -23.19 -3.09
CA ILE A 137 18.92 -23.33 -2.01
C ILE A 137 18.54 -22.46 -0.79
N ARG A 138 18.03 -21.25 -1.00
CA ARG A 138 17.55 -20.39 0.10
C ARG A 138 16.37 -21.01 0.85
N ARG A 139 15.40 -21.59 0.14
CA ARG A 139 14.26 -22.29 0.76
C ARG A 139 14.70 -23.54 1.51
N LEU A 140 15.64 -24.31 0.94
CA LEU A 140 16.21 -25.49 1.58
C LEU A 140 16.92 -25.14 2.90
N LYS A 141 17.71 -24.05 2.92
CA LYS A 141 18.33 -23.56 4.16
C LYS A 141 17.31 -23.08 5.20
N ALA A 142 16.26 -22.39 4.76
CA ALA A 142 15.20 -21.94 5.65
C ALA A 142 14.43 -23.11 6.28
N GLN A 143 14.14 -24.15 5.49
CA GLN A 143 13.49 -25.36 6.00
C GLN A 143 14.39 -26.09 7.01
N ALA A 144 15.69 -26.24 6.71
CA ALA A 144 16.64 -26.84 7.64
C ALA A 144 16.70 -26.06 8.98
N ALA A 145 16.65 -24.73 8.94
CA ALA A 145 16.59 -23.90 10.15
C ALA A 145 15.30 -24.15 10.94
N SER A 146 14.14 -24.24 10.27
CA SER A 146 12.85 -24.52 10.95
C SER A 146 12.81 -25.91 11.59
N VAL A 147 13.41 -26.91 10.94
CA VAL A 147 13.51 -28.26 11.50
C VAL A 147 14.46 -28.26 12.71
N ALA A 148 15.57 -27.54 12.65
CA ALA A 148 16.49 -27.41 13.78
C ALA A 148 15.82 -26.72 14.99
N GLU A 149 15.02 -25.69 14.76
CA GLU A 149 14.23 -25.01 15.79
C GLU A 149 13.19 -25.96 16.42
N ALA A 150 12.43 -26.69 15.59
CA ALA A 150 11.47 -27.68 16.07
C ALA A 150 12.12 -28.82 16.87
N MET A 151 13.30 -29.28 16.45
CA MET A 151 14.06 -30.30 17.19
C MET A 151 14.61 -29.74 18.52
N ALA A 152 15.00 -28.48 18.57
CA ALA A 152 15.42 -27.83 19.81
C ALA A 152 14.25 -27.68 20.80
N GLU A 153 13.07 -27.31 20.32
CA GLU A 153 11.84 -27.23 21.13
C GLU A 153 11.42 -28.61 21.65
N ALA A 154 11.44 -29.64 20.79
CA ALA A 154 11.15 -31.02 21.20
C ALA A 154 12.13 -31.52 22.27
N LYS A 155 13.43 -31.18 22.17
CA LYS A 155 14.44 -31.54 23.18
C LYS A 155 14.22 -30.83 24.52
N ALA A 156 13.73 -29.58 24.49
CA ALA A 156 13.39 -28.84 25.70
C ALA A 156 12.22 -29.48 26.47
N LEU A 157 11.23 -30.03 25.75
CA LEU A 157 10.07 -30.70 26.35
C LEU A 157 10.40 -32.04 27.01
N VAL A 158 11.44 -32.74 26.57
CA VAL A 158 11.84 -34.04 27.14
C VAL A 158 12.71 -33.91 28.41
N SER A 159 13.16 -32.69 28.75
CA SER A 159 14.15 -32.46 29.82
C SER A 159 13.57 -31.98 31.17
N THR A 160 12.25 -32.10 31.42
CA THR A 160 11.69 -31.83 32.74
C THR A 160 11.59 -33.12 33.56
N PRO A 161 12.49 -33.37 34.53
CA PRO A 161 12.33 -34.49 35.45
C PRO A 161 11.09 -34.29 36.31
N ASP A 162 10.24 -35.31 36.27
CA ASP A 162 9.02 -35.47 37.03
C ASP A 162 9.35 -35.46 38.54
N ALA A 163 9.01 -34.36 39.21
CA ALA A 163 9.11 -34.23 40.64
C ALA A 163 7.85 -33.61 41.22
N SER A 164 7.07 -34.49 41.86
CA SER A 164 6.19 -34.25 43.01
C SER A 164 4.69 -34.08 42.73
N ALA A 165 3.96 -35.01 43.37
CA ALA A 165 2.53 -35.15 43.44
C ALA A 165 1.79 -33.90 43.99
N PRO A 166 0.52 -33.69 43.60
CA PRO A 166 -0.23 -32.49 43.98
C PRO A 166 -0.97 -32.68 45.30
N SER A 167 -0.77 -31.75 46.25
CA SER A 167 -1.69 -31.56 47.38
C SER A 167 -2.88 -30.71 46.94
N LEU A 168 -4.08 -31.14 47.33
CA LEU A 168 -5.37 -30.53 47.02
C LEU A 168 -5.51 -29.18 47.76
N ALA A 169 -4.98 -28.11 47.17
CA ALA A 169 -5.30 -26.73 47.53
C ALA A 169 -6.15 -26.10 46.41
N LYS A 170 -7.25 -25.45 46.80
CA LYS A 170 -8.25 -24.81 45.91
C LYS A 170 -7.58 -24.04 44.77
N ALA A 171 -7.76 -24.57 43.56
CA ALA A 171 -7.24 -24.02 42.33
C ALA A 171 -7.96 -22.70 41.99
N GLU A 172 -7.38 -21.59 42.44
CA GLU A 172 -7.66 -20.27 41.91
C GLU A 172 -7.21 -20.27 40.44
N LYS A 173 -8.18 -20.42 39.53
CA LYS A 173 -8.00 -20.50 38.08
C LYS A 173 -7.36 -19.20 37.59
N LYS A 174 -6.03 -19.11 37.64
CA LYS A 174 -5.23 -18.06 36.98
C LYS A 174 -5.62 -18.06 35.50
N ARG A 175 -6.54 -17.18 35.12
CA ARG A 175 -6.90 -16.92 33.72
C ARG A 175 -5.58 -16.61 33.01
N GLN A 176 -5.17 -17.52 32.14
CA GLN A 176 -4.05 -17.24 31.24
C GLN A 176 -4.39 -15.93 30.51
N PRO A 177 -3.44 -14.99 30.39
CA PRO A 177 -3.67 -13.75 29.67
C PRO A 177 -4.05 -14.11 28.23
N GLU A 178 -5.31 -13.90 27.87
CA GLU A 178 -5.80 -14.11 26.52
C GLU A 178 -4.92 -13.27 25.58
N LYS A 179 -4.18 -13.95 24.67
CA LYS A 179 -3.35 -13.28 23.68
C LYS A 179 -4.25 -12.34 22.89
N LYS A 180 -4.08 -11.03 23.10
CA LYS A 180 -4.82 -10.00 22.36
C LYS A 180 -4.53 -10.22 20.88
N ILE A 181 -5.55 -10.57 20.11
CA ILE A 181 -5.43 -10.75 18.67
C ILE A 181 -5.14 -9.38 18.07
N GLU A 182 -3.92 -9.18 17.58
CA GLU A 182 -3.53 -7.97 16.85
C GLU A 182 -3.95 -8.09 15.39
N PHE A 183 -4.55 -7.03 14.83
CA PHE A 183 -4.90 -6.93 13.42
C PHE A 183 -3.90 -6.02 12.71
N VAL A 184 -3.19 -6.56 11.74
CA VAL A 184 -2.26 -5.81 10.89
C VAL A 184 -2.96 -5.47 9.57
N CYS A 185 -3.26 -4.19 9.36
CA CYS A 185 -3.84 -3.71 8.12
C CYS A 185 -2.73 -3.47 7.09
N LYS A 186 -2.61 -4.34 6.08
CA LYS A 186 -1.59 -4.19 5.02
C LYS A 186 -1.76 -2.93 4.17
N LEU A 187 -3.00 -2.49 3.93
CA LEU A 187 -3.27 -1.27 3.16
C LEU A 187 -2.75 -0.03 3.89
N CYS A 188 -3.00 0.08 5.20
CA CYS A 188 -2.56 1.23 5.99
C CYS A 188 -1.15 1.07 6.59
N SER A 189 -0.55 -0.12 6.48
CA SER A 189 0.69 -0.50 7.18
C SER A 189 0.66 -0.19 8.68
N CYS A 190 -0.47 -0.45 9.34
CA CYS A 190 -0.63 -0.20 10.78
C CYS A 190 -1.15 -1.43 11.52
N THR A 191 -0.71 -1.58 12.77
CA THR A 191 -1.21 -2.59 13.70
C THR A 191 -2.25 -1.96 14.61
N VAL A 192 -3.44 -2.56 14.70
CA VAL A 192 -4.51 -2.14 15.61
C VAL A 192 -4.99 -3.34 16.42
N ALA A 193 -5.60 -3.09 17.59
CA ALA A 193 -6.25 -4.16 18.34
C ALA A 193 -7.33 -4.82 17.47
N GLY A 194 -7.48 -6.16 17.55
CA GLY A 194 -8.47 -6.89 16.75
C GLY A 194 -9.90 -6.39 16.95
N THR A 195 -10.24 -5.94 18.16
CA THR A 195 -11.52 -5.29 18.48
C THR A 195 -11.73 -3.95 17.75
N ALA A 196 -10.64 -3.24 17.41
CA ALA A 196 -10.66 -1.98 16.68
C ALA A 196 -10.64 -2.13 15.15
N ARG A 197 -10.58 -3.36 14.62
CA ARG A 197 -10.50 -3.63 13.17
C ARG A 197 -11.62 -2.95 12.39
N LYS A 198 -12.88 -3.12 12.81
CA LYS A 198 -14.04 -2.53 12.10
C LYS A 198 -13.99 -1.01 12.08
N ALA A 199 -13.63 -0.39 13.21
CA ALA A 199 -13.49 1.06 13.30
C ALA A 199 -12.33 1.57 12.42
N HIS A 200 -11.23 0.82 12.36
CA HIS A 200 -10.10 1.14 11.48
C HIS A 200 -10.49 1.06 9.99
N GLU A 201 -11.13 -0.03 9.56
CA GLU A 201 -11.59 -0.23 8.17
C GLU A 201 -12.65 0.82 7.76
N ALA A 202 -13.42 1.37 8.70
CA ALA A 202 -14.36 2.46 8.47
C ALA A 202 -13.71 3.86 8.46
N GLY A 203 -12.46 3.98 8.93
CA GLY A 203 -11.79 5.27 9.14
C GLY A 203 -11.44 6.01 7.85
N ALA A 204 -11.45 7.33 7.90
CA ALA A 204 -11.20 8.22 6.74
C ALA A 204 -9.86 7.94 6.03
N LYS A 205 -8.78 7.69 6.79
CA LYS A 205 -7.46 7.36 6.21
C LYS A 205 -7.48 6.08 5.40
N HIS A 206 -8.19 5.06 5.88
CA HIS A 206 -8.31 3.78 5.18
C HIS A 206 -9.14 3.95 3.90
N ASN A 207 -10.25 4.70 3.98
CA ASN A 207 -11.09 4.98 2.81
C ASN A 207 -10.34 5.78 1.74
N LEU A 208 -9.53 6.77 2.12
CA LEU A 208 -8.70 7.54 1.18
C LEU A 208 -7.71 6.63 0.43
N LEU A 209 -7.09 5.66 1.11
CA LEU A 209 -6.20 4.69 0.47
C LEU A 209 -6.96 3.73 -0.45
N LEU A 210 -8.21 3.36 -0.12
CA LEU A 210 -9.06 2.57 -1.00
C LEU A 210 -9.44 3.33 -2.27
N GLU A 211 -9.76 4.62 -2.16
CA GLU A 211 -10.05 5.49 -3.31
C GLU A 211 -8.83 5.61 -4.23
N GLN A 212 -7.64 5.86 -3.66
CA GLN A 212 -6.38 5.90 -4.43
C GLN A 212 -6.06 4.54 -5.08
N LEU A 213 -6.45 3.43 -4.45
CA LEU A 213 -6.26 2.11 -5.05
C LEU A 213 -7.24 1.85 -6.20
N LEU A 214 -8.47 2.37 -6.12
CA LEU A 214 -9.46 2.31 -7.21
C LEU A 214 -8.99 3.09 -8.45
N GLU A 215 -8.35 4.24 -8.26
CA GLU A 215 -7.73 5.01 -9.36
C GLU A 215 -6.69 4.22 -10.15
N LEU A 216 -6.08 3.19 -9.54
CA LEU A 216 -5.04 2.37 -10.17
C LEU A 216 -5.55 1.09 -10.83
N GLU A 217 -6.85 0.79 -10.76
CA GLU A 217 -7.39 -0.51 -11.18
C GLU A 217 -6.97 -0.91 -12.60
N ASP A 218 -7.05 0.01 -13.55
CA ASP A 218 -6.73 -0.25 -14.96
C ASP A 218 -5.22 -0.30 -15.24
N THR A 219 -4.39 0.09 -14.26
CA THR A 219 -2.93 0.18 -14.40
C THR A 219 -2.18 -1.00 -13.79
N ILE A 220 -2.81 -1.74 -12.88
CA ILE A 220 -2.18 -2.84 -12.14
C ILE A 220 -2.15 -4.11 -13.01
N LYS A 221 -0.96 -4.61 -13.34
CA LYS A 221 -0.79 -5.85 -14.12
C LYS A 221 -0.41 -7.03 -13.24
N LEU A 222 -0.64 -8.24 -13.75
CA LEU A 222 -0.25 -9.47 -13.08
C LEU A 222 1.26 -9.47 -12.78
N GLY A 223 1.62 -9.66 -11.51
CA GLY A 223 2.99 -9.63 -11.02
C GLY A 223 3.45 -8.28 -10.45
N ASP A 224 2.73 -7.18 -10.71
CA ASP A 224 3.02 -5.91 -10.06
C ASP A 224 2.69 -5.95 -8.56
N TRP A 225 3.29 -5.04 -7.81
CA TRP A 225 2.95 -4.82 -6.41
C TRP A 225 2.63 -3.35 -6.17
N VAL A 226 1.72 -3.09 -5.25
CA VAL A 226 1.24 -1.74 -4.95
C VAL A 226 1.84 -1.27 -3.63
N CYS A 227 2.51 -0.12 -3.71
CA CYS A 227 2.98 0.58 -2.52
C CYS A 227 1.86 1.48 -2.01
N ALA A 228 1.35 1.20 -0.81
CA ALA A 228 0.29 2.00 -0.19
C ALA A 228 0.78 3.27 0.52
N GLY A 229 2.10 3.52 0.49
CA GLY A 229 2.76 4.57 1.27
C GLY A 229 2.78 4.28 2.76
N ARG A 230 3.73 4.90 3.47
CA ARG A 230 3.74 4.85 4.94
C ARG A 230 2.78 5.90 5.50
N PRO A 231 2.19 5.67 6.69
CA PRO A 231 1.53 6.74 7.44
C PRO A 231 2.47 7.94 7.61
N GLY A 232 2.14 9.07 6.98
CA GLY A 232 2.96 10.29 7.00
C GLY A 232 3.92 10.48 5.82
N ALA A 233 4.05 9.49 4.94
CA ALA A 233 4.69 9.70 3.64
C ALA A 233 3.82 10.60 2.76
N ARG A 234 4.44 11.45 1.94
CA ARG A 234 3.72 12.43 1.11
C ARG A 234 3.26 11.87 -0.23
N HIS A 235 3.64 10.65 -0.58
CA HIS A 235 3.28 10.05 -1.85
C HIS A 235 1.96 9.30 -1.79
N ARG A 236 1.22 9.38 -2.91
CA ARG A 236 0.01 8.60 -3.17
C ARG A 236 0.35 7.12 -3.36
N VAL A 237 -0.66 6.26 -3.22
CA VAL A 237 -0.58 4.85 -3.63
C VAL A 237 -0.01 4.78 -5.06
N SER A 238 0.94 3.88 -5.29
CA SER A 238 1.60 3.74 -6.59
C SER A 238 1.85 2.28 -6.94
N CYS A 239 1.66 1.96 -8.22
CA CYS A 239 2.02 0.67 -8.79
C CYS A 239 3.54 0.59 -9.00
N ASN A 240 4.16 -0.51 -8.58
CA ASN A 240 5.56 -0.81 -8.79
C ASN A 240 5.70 -2.12 -9.55
N TYR A 241 6.61 -2.13 -10.52
CA TYR A 241 6.89 -3.31 -11.33
C TYR A 241 7.42 -4.47 -10.49
N ASN A 242 7.09 -5.70 -10.90
CA ASN A 242 7.54 -6.95 -10.29
C ASN A 242 9.07 -7.04 -10.07
N THR A 243 9.84 -6.42 -10.96
CA THR A 243 11.32 -6.45 -10.95
C THR A 243 11.93 -5.55 -9.88
N LYS A 244 11.15 -4.64 -9.29
CA LYS A 244 11.63 -3.71 -8.26
C LYS A 244 11.27 -4.23 -6.88
N ASP A 245 12.26 -4.39 -6.02
CA ASP A 245 12.06 -4.77 -4.61
C ASP A 245 11.76 -3.57 -3.70
N VAL A 246 11.94 -2.35 -4.21
CA VAL A 246 11.76 -1.09 -3.46
C VAL A 246 10.85 -0.17 -4.26
N CYS A 247 10.03 0.61 -3.54
CA CYS A 247 9.18 1.63 -4.15
C CYS A 247 10.02 2.60 -4.99
N ALA A 248 9.54 2.98 -6.17
CA ALA A 248 10.27 3.87 -7.08
C ALA A 248 10.37 5.33 -6.61
N ARG A 249 9.84 5.68 -5.43
CA ARG A 249 9.90 7.05 -4.89
C ARG A 249 10.99 7.19 -3.84
N ASP A 250 11.79 8.25 -3.97
CA ASP A 250 12.99 8.51 -3.16
C ASP A 250 12.70 8.67 -1.65
N ASP A 251 11.47 9.05 -1.27
CA ASP A 251 11.03 9.21 0.12
C ASP A 251 10.35 7.95 0.69
N CYS A 252 10.31 6.86 -0.07
CA CYS A 252 9.59 5.65 0.29
C CYS A 252 10.54 4.48 0.54
N GLU A 253 10.69 4.13 1.82
CA GLU A 253 11.44 2.94 2.25
C GLU A 253 10.60 1.66 2.20
N ASN A 254 9.37 1.69 1.65
CA ASN A 254 8.58 0.48 1.53
C ASN A 254 9.25 -0.48 0.56
N VAL A 255 9.50 -1.67 1.09
CA VAL A 255 9.96 -2.82 0.31
C VAL A 255 8.75 -3.61 -0.19
N ARG A 256 8.95 -4.38 -1.24
CA ARG A 256 7.95 -5.27 -1.83
C ARG A 256 7.26 -6.16 -0.78
N ALA A 257 7.99 -6.61 0.24
CA ALA A 257 7.45 -7.43 1.32
C ALA A 257 6.39 -6.72 2.17
N GLN A 258 6.40 -5.38 2.21
CA GLN A 258 5.42 -4.54 2.91
C GLN A 258 4.33 -4.02 1.98
N GLY A 259 4.55 -4.06 0.67
CA GLY A 259 3.56 -3.71 -0.34
C GLY A 259 2.48 -4.77 -0.51
N LEU A 260 1.36 -4.36 -1.12
CA LEU A 260 0.29 -5.26 -1.52
C LEU A 260 0.71 -5.98 -2.79
N GLN A 261 0.74 -7.31 -2.78
CA GLN A 261 0.91 -8.05 -4.04
C GLN A 261 -0.33 -7.89 -4.93
N TYR A 262 -0.21 -8.15 -6.23
CA TYR A 262 -1.30 -8.07 -7.21
C TYR A 262 -2.62 -8.65 -6.70
N GLU A 263 -2.62 -9.89 -6.19
CA GLU A 263 -3.85 -10.57 -5.74
C GLU A 263 -4.47 -9.89 -4.52
N GLU A 264 -3.64 -9.32 -3.65
CA GLU A 264 -4.07 -8.57 -2.47
C GLU A 264 -4.67 -7.22 -2.88
N ALA A 265 -4.03 -6.52 -3.82
CA ALA A 265 -4.53 -5.27 -4.38
C ALA A 265 -5.90 -5.48 -5.05
N VAL A 266 -6.04 -6.49 -5.92
CA VAL A 266 -7.33 -6.84 -6.58
C VAL A 266 -8.40 -7.19 -5.54
N ARG A 267 -8.03 -7.90 -4.46
CA ARG A 267 -8.96 -8.21 -3.36
C ARG A 267 -9.46 -6.95 -2.67
N TRP A 268 -8.58 -5.97 -2.43
CA TRP A 268 -8.94 -4.68 -1.85
C TRP A 268 -9.78 -3.83 -2.79
N ILE A 269 -9.47 -3.78 -4.09
CA ILE A 269 -10.28 -3.11 -5.12
C ILE A 269 -11.70 -3.66 -5.12
N ARG A 270 -11.86 -5.00 -5.14
CA ARG A 270 -13.18 -5.64 -5.08
C ARG A 270 -13.91 -5.33 -3.78
N HIS A 271 -13.21 -5.24 -2.66
CA HIS A 271 -13.79 -4.83 -1.38
C HIS A 271 -14.27 -3.37 -1.42
N ALA A 272 -13.47 -2.45 -1.96
CA ALA A 272 -13.85 -1.05 -2.14
C ALA A 272 -15.08 -0.91 -3.04
N LYS A 273 -15.11 -1.56 -4.20
CA LYS A 273 -16.27 -1.57 -5.11
C LYS A 273 -17.56 -2.03 -4.44
N ARG A 274 -17.50 -3.11 -3.64
CA ARG A 274 -18.67 -3.57 -2.87
C ARG A 274 -19.14 -2.52 -1.87
N ARG A 275 -18.23 -1.80 -1.22
CA ARG A 275 -18.59 -0.73 -0.28
C ARG A 275 -19.23 0.46 -0.98
N HIS A 276 -18.69 0.90 -2.12
CA HIS A 276 -19.31 1.94 -2.94
C HIS A 276 -20.71 1.50 -3.40
N ALA A 277 -20.86 0.28 -3.92
CA ALA A 277 -22.16 -0.23 -4.33
C ALA A 277 -23.19 -0.27 -3.18
N VAL A 278 -22.77 -0.59 -1.95
CA VAL A 278 -23.65 -0.53 -0.77
C VAL A 278 -23.98 0.92 -0.41
N ALA A 279 -23.00 1.83 -0.46
CA ALA A 279 -23.21 3.25 -0.22
C ALA A 279 -24.17 3.88 -1.26
N ASP A 280 -24.01 3.55 -2.54
CA ASP A 280 -24.88 4.01 -3.63
C ASP A 280 -26.30 3.44 -3.51
N ARG A 281 -26.43 2.17 -3.09
CA ARG A 281 -27.75 1.60 -2.75
C ARG A 281 -28.39 2.28 -1.55
N ALA A 282 -27.60 2.65 -0.54
CA ALA A 282 -28.09 3.39 0.61
C ALA A 282 -28.48 4.84 0.23
N ALA A 283 -27.70 5.48 -0.63
CA ALA A 283 -27.96 6.82 -1.16
C ALA A 283 -29.20 6.84 -2.05
N SER A 284 -29.38 5.85 -2.94
CA SER A 284 -30.58 5.77 -3.78
C SER A 284 -31.86 5.46 -2.98
N ARG A 285 -31.75 4.69 -1.90
CA ARG A 285 -32.86 4.51 -0.93
C ARG A 285 -33.21 5.78 -0.18
N ARG A 286 -32.22 6.62 0.11
CA ARG A 286 -32.44 8.02 0.51
C ARG A 286 -32.83 8.80 -0.74
N ARG A 287 -34.00 8.47 -1.30
CA ARG A 287 -34.61 9.22 -2.41
C ARG A 287 -34.37 10.70 -2.08
N PRO A 288 -33.60 11.43 -2.90
CA PRO A 288 -33.35 12.84 -2.61
C PRO A 288 -34.72 13.43 -2.38
N ALA A 289 -34.93 14.03 -1.21
CA ALA A 289 -36.13 14.80 -0.94
C ALA A 289 -36.26 15.66 -2.19
N ILE A 290 -37.28 15.36 -3.02
CA ILE A 290 -37.46 16.03 -4.30
C ILE A 290 -37.40 17.48 -3.93
N ALA A 291 -36.34 18.19 -4.35
CA ALA A 291 -36.21 19.62 -4.10
C ALA A 291 -37.58 20.17 -4.47
N THR A 292 -38.29 20.69 -3.47
CA THR A 292 -39.69 21.10 -3.59
C THR A 292 -39.67 22.31 -4.51
N SER A 293 -39.53 22.07 -5.80
CA SER A 293 -39.80 23.03 -6.85
C SER A 293 -41.20 23.50 -6.57
N GLU A 294 -41.34 24.76 -6.19
CA GLU A 294 -42.61 25.30 -5.70
C GLU A 294 -43.70 25.13 -6.77
N GLU A 295 -44.93 24.84 -6.34
CA GLU A 295 -46.05 24.76 -7.26
C GLU A 295 -46.27 26.16 -7.86
N GLN A 296 -45.99 26.29 -9.16
CA GLN A 296 -46.15 27.57 -9.84
C GLN A 296 -47.63 27.77 -10.15
N THR A 297 -48.22 28.87 -9.68
CA THR A 297 -49.59 29.23 -10.04
C THR A 297 -49.56 30.09 -11.30
N LEU A 298 -50.28 29.68 -12.34
CA LEU A 298 -50.36 30.39 -13.62
C LEU A 298 -51.76 30.98 -13.82
N SER A 299 -51.84 32.16 -14.42
CA SER A 299 -53.10 32.82 -14.77
C SER A 299 -53.50 32.52 -16.22
N CYS A 300 -54.75 32.13 -16.42
CA CYS A 300 -55.34 31.92 -17.75
C CYS A 300 -55.93 33.23 -18.30
N LYS A 301 -56.04 33.34 -19.63
CA LYS A 301 -56.77 34.42 -20.31
C LYS A 301 -58.26 34.54 -19.91
N CYS A 302 -58.88 33.47 -19.41
CA CYS A 302 -60.26 33.54 -18.88
C CYS A 302 -60.35 34.11 -17.46
N GLY A 303 -59.23 34.52 -16.85
CA GLY A 303 -59.15 35.02 -15.48
C GLY A 303 -58.97 33.96 -14.41
N ALA A 304 -59.12 32.66 -14.74
CA ALA A 304 -58.90 31.58 -13.78
C ALA A 304 -57.40 31.34 -13.51
N SER A 305 -57.03 31.28 -12.25
CA SER A 305 -55.70 30.81 -11.79
C SER A 305 -55.70 29.29 -11.68
N PHE A 306 -54.63 28.63 -12.11
CA PHE A 306 -54.49 27.17 -11.98
C PHE A 306 -53.09 26.79 -11.52
N ALA A 307 -53.01 25.74 -10.69
CA ALA A 307 -51.76 25.21 -10.20
C ALA A 307 -51.05 24.41 -11.30
N PHE A 308 -49.83 24.83 -11.66
CA PHE A 308 -48.95 24.11 -12.57
C PHE A 308 -48.02 23.22 -11.75
N SER A 309 -48.52 22.02 -11.44
CA SER A 309 -47.81 21.05 -10.60
C SER A 309 -46.42 20.71 -11.15
N ILE A 310 -45.50 20.34 -10.25
CA ILE A 310 -44.12 19.94 -10.59
C ILE A 310 -44.09 18.85 -11.67
N ARG A 311 -45.01 17.87 -11.60
CA ARG A 311 -45.08 16.77 -12.56
C ARG A 311 -45.41 17.28 -13.96
N GLN A 312 -46.27 18.29 -14.06
CA GLN A 312 -46.59 18.94 -15.33
C GLN A 312 -45.43 19.82 -15.80
N GLN A 313 -44.80 20.60 -14.93
CA GLN A 313 -43.60 21.40 -15.27
C GLN A 313 -42.50 20.53 -15.88
N LYS A 314 -42.16 19.40 -15.23
CA LYS A 314 -41.16 18.45 -15.73
C LYS A 314 -41.56 17.84 -17.06
N SER A 315 -42.82 17.40 -17.20
CA SER A 315 -43.28 16.80 -18.47
C SER A 315 -43.28 17.80 -19.63
N PHE A 316 -43.53 19.08 -19.37
CA PHE A 316 -43.42 20.14 -20.38
C PHE A 316 -41.96 20.42 -20.74
N ALA A 317 -41.07 20.52 -19.75
CA ALA A 317 -39.64 20.73 -19.97
C ALA A 317 -38.99 19.56 -20.73
N GLU A 318 -39.28 18.31 -20.35
CA GLU A 318 -38.77 17.10 -21.03
C GLU A 318 -39.19 17.02 -22.50
N LYS A 319 -40.38 17.52 -22.82
CA LYS A 319 -40.91 17.52 -24.19
C LYS A 319 -40.54 18.79 -24.98
N GLY A 320 -39.84 19.74 -24.37
CA GLY A 320 -39.53 21.03 -24.95
C GLY A 320 -40.78 21.89 -25.25
N PHE A 321 -41.89 21.64 -24.55
CA PHE A 321 -43.12 22.41 -24.74
C PHE A 321 -43.08 23.73 -23.96
N ALA A 322 -43.58 24.79 -24.60
CA ALA A 322 -43.78 26.08 -23.94
C ALA A 322 -44.80 25.98 -22.80
N VAL A 323 -44.62 26.81 -21.76
CA VAL A 323 -45.51 26.90 -20.60
C VAL A 323 -46.95 27.21 -21.05
N PRO A 324 -47.96 26.46 -20.59
CA PRO A 324 -49.32 26.61 -21.09
C PRO A 324 -49.94 27.95 -20.65
N ALA A 325 -50.36 28.77 -21.62
CA ALA A 325 -51.03 30.04 -21.37
C ALA A 325 -52.54 29.92 -21.07
N ARG A 326 -53.12 28.71 -21.15
CA ARG A 326 -54.55 28.46 -20.94
C ARG A 326 -54.75 27.35 -19.92
N CYS A 327 -55.76 27.52 -19.05
CA CYS A 327 -56.16 26.53 -18.05
C CYS A 327 -56.70 25.25 -18.71
N PRO A 328 -56.79 24.14 -17.95
CA PRO A 328 -57.24 22.85 -18.47
C PRO A 328 -58.63 22.90 -19.12
N THR A 329 -59.56 23.66 -18.55
CA THR A 329 -60.93 23.82 -19.07
C THR A 329 -60.93 24.54 -20.41
N CYS A 330 -60.26 25.69 -20.52
CA CYS A 330 -60.14 26.41 -21.80
C CYS A 330 -59.44 25.59 -22.89
N ARG A 331 -58.51 24.70 -22.51
CA ARG A 331 -57.88 23.76 -23.46
C ARG A 331 -58.83 22.65 -23.92
N ALA A 332 -59.71 22.16 -23.04
CA ALA A 332 -60.72 21.16 -23.39
C ALA A 332 -61.73 21.74 -24.37
N ASN A 333 -62.33 22.90 -24.04
CA ASN A 333 -63.30 23.58 -24.91
C ASN A 333 -62.71 23.93 -26.29
N ALA A 334 -61.42 24.31 -26.34
CA ALA A 334 -60.75 24.60 -27.60
C ALA A 334 -60.45 23.35 -28.45
N ARG A 335 -60.43 22.15 -27.85
CA ARG A 335 -60.34 20.88 -28.58
C ARG A 335 -61.71 20.48 -29.12
N GLU A 336 -62.76 20.66 -28.32
CA GLU A 336 -64.15 20.39 -28.72
C GLU A 336 -64.60 21.29 -29.87
N ALA A 337 -64.30 22.59 -29.82
CA ALA A 337 -64.66 23.53 -30.90
C ALA A 337 -63.88 23.32 -32.23
N LYS A 338 -62.87 22.44 -32.23
CA LYS A 338 -62.10 22.07 -33.43
C LYS A 338 -62.51 20.71 -34.02
N MET A 339 -63.34 19.96 -33.30
CA MET A 339 -63.96 18.73 -33.79
C MET A 339 -65.29 19.08 -34.46
#